data_AF-A0A7W8KJD9-F1
#
_entry.id   AF-A0A7W8KJD9-F1
#
_cell.length_a   1.000
_cell.length_b   1.000
_cell.length_c   1.000
_cell.angle_alpha   90.00
_cell.angle_beta   90.00
_cell.angle_gamma   90.00
#
_symmetry.space_group_name_H-M   'P 1'
#
loop_
_entity.id
_entity.type
_entity.pdbx_description
1 polymer ?
#
loop_
_entity_poly.entity_id
_entity_poly.type
_entity_poly.pdbx_seq_one_letter_code
_entity_poly.pdbx_strand_id
1 'polypeptide(L)'
;MRHIPSTSAVSAALLGLLALSAPAHAWVPKLEETTAKNVIDGVYARRDPVVTFLTVDLSVKNGAFASGPAAVTAFDGGASCVSDWLAEPPVPGKGSRPRTITLSGQADELAFQAQDARNKFQNLSVADALGPDLTAARLADGDLRVDIAVAGLPSQQARGAYLVRLKGPDGKLIAPERTSYVNDFKQDAGGWSGTLVYYFQPLKAGIGASDKTELLLRTEADTACAYSIPLDLGAFQ
;
A
#
# COMPACT_ATOMS: atom_id res chain seq x y z
N MET A 1 -8.09 73.24 -2.25
CA MET A 1 -8.40 71.80 -2.09
C MET A 1 -7.74 71.03 -3.23
N ARG A 2 -6.75 70.18 -2.94
CA ARG A 2 -6.57 68.84 -3.53
C ARG A 2 -5.36 68.17 -2.89
N HIS A 3 -5.56 66.89 -2.59
CA HIS A 3 -4.86 66.03 -1.66
C HIS A 3 -3.48 65.53 -2.14
N ILE A 4 -2.60 65.27 -1.16
CA ILE A 4 -1.49 64.30 -1.23
C ILE A 4 -2.04 62.93 -0.79
N PRO A 5 -1.64 61.82 -1.44
CA PRO A 5 -0.94 60.73 -0.72
C PRO A 5 0.21 60.15 -1.57
N SER A 6 1.46 60.09 -1.06
CA SER A 6 2.01 59.07 -0.15
C SER A 6 1.92 57.65 -0.70
N THR A 7 2.94 57.25 -1.49
CA THR A 7 3.19 55.86 -1.90
C THR A 7 4.00 55.15 -0.82
N SER A 8 3.35 54.31 -0.01
CA SER A 8 4.00 53.35 0.88
C SER A 8 4.36 52.09 0.10
N ALA A 9 5.64 51.79 -0.02
CA ALA A 9 6.11 50.50 -0.53
C ALA A 9 5.96 49.44 0.57
N VAL A 10 5.17 48.41 0.31
CA VAL A 10 5.01 47.25 1.18
C VAL A 10 6.08 46.22 0.82
N SER A 11 7.05 46.01 1.71
CA SER A 11 8.01 44.91 1.64
C SER A 11 7.29 43.60 1.95
N ALA A 12 7.11 42.74 0.94
CA ALA A 12 6.65 41.37 1.11
C ALA A 12 7.83 40.47 1.53
N ALA A 13 7.86 40.07 2.79
CA ALA A 13 8.76 39.03 3.29
C ALA A 13 8.17 37.66 2.97
N LEU A 14 8.77 36.93 2.02
CA LEU A 14 8.50 35.51 1.78
C LEU A 14 9.14 34.70 2.92
N LEU A 15 8.32 34.23 3.88
CA LEU A 15 8.72 33.14 4.78
C LEU A 15 8.61 31.82 4.03
N GLY A 16 9.76 31.25 3.65
CA GLY A 16 9.84 29.87 3.19
C GLY A 16 9.62 28.91 4.38
N LEU A 17 8.46 28.27 4.43
CA LEU A 17 8.29 27.05 5.23
C LEU A 17 9.14 25.96 4.58
N LEU A 18 10.28 25.66 5.18
CA LEU A 18 10.96 24.39 5.00
C LEU A 18 10.06 23.31 5.62
N ALA A 19 9.21 22.70 4.80
CA ALA A 19 8.57 21.44 5.14
C ALA A 19 9.69 20.41 5.34
N LEU A 20 10.06 20.16 6.60
CA LEU A 20 10.84 19.00 7.00
C LEU A 20 9.98 17.78 6.64
N SER A 21 10.17 17.25 5.44
CA SER A 21 9.63 15.96 5.05
C SER A 21 10.16 14.93 6.03
N ALA A 22 9.32 14.49 6.96
CA ALA A 22 9.62 13.34 7.79
C ALA A 22 10.03 12.19 6.86
N PRO A 23 11.14 11.50 7.12
CA PRO A 23 11.53 10.38 6.28
C PRO A 23 10.37 9.39 6.22
N ALA A 24 10.04 8.90 5.02
CA ALA A 24 9.05 7.84 4.83
C ALA A 24 9.56 6.58 5.54
N HIS A 25 9.16 6.39 6.79
CA HIS A 25 9.83 5.50 7.75
C HIS A 25 9.33 4.06 7.72
N ALA A 26 8.25 3.75 7.01
CA ALA A 26 7.55 2.49 7.26
C ALA A 26 7.76 1.34 6.25
N TRP A 27 8.46 1.57 5.14
CA TRP A 27 9.14 0.50 4.41
C TRP A 27 10.64 0.74 4.37
N VAL A 28 11.33 0.34 5.43
CA VAL A 28 12.79 0.41 5.53
C VAL A 28 13.44 -0.89 5.05
N PRO A 29 14.61 -0.84 4.38
CA PRO A 29 15.40 -2.03 4.04
C PRO A 29 15.69 -2.93 5.25
N LYS A 30 15.80 -2.33 6.43
CA LYS A 30 16.01 -3.00 7.70
C LYS A 30 15.42 -2.13 8.80
N LEU A 31 14.78 -2.75 9.78
CA LEU A 31 14.23 -2.02 10.92
C LEU A 31 15.35 -1.53 11.84
N GLU A 32 15.52 -0.21 11.92
CA GLU A 32 16.54 0.44 12.76
C GLU A 32 15.99 0.84 14.13
N GLU A 33 16.89 1.10 15.09
CA GLU A 33 16.56 1.47 16.47
C GLU A 33 15.59 2.65 16.54
N THR A 34 15.84 3.71 15.76
CA THR A 34 14.97 4.90 15.74
C THR A 34 13.57 4.60 15.23
N THR A 35 13.46 3.88 14.10
CA THR A 35 12.16 3.49 13.55
C THR A 35 11.42 2.56 14.51
N ALA A 36 12.10 1.55 15.06
CA ALA A 36 11.51 0.62 16.03
C ALA A 36 10.99 1.36 17.27
N LYS A 37 11.79 2.28 17.82
CA LYS A 37 11.38 3.13 18.93
C LYS A 37 10.14 3.95 18.59
N ASN A 38 10.10 4.58 17.42
CA ASN A 38 8.97 5.41 17.01
C ASN A 38 7.68 4.60 16.87
N VAL A 39 7.75 3.42 16.26
CA VAL A 39 6.60 2.51 16.13
C VAL A 39 6.11 2.05 17.50
N ILE A 40 7.01 1.56 18.37
CA ILE A 40 6.67 1.12 19.72
C ILE A 40 6.04 2.28 20.51
N ASP A 41 6.71 3.43 20.58
CA ASP A 41 6.21 4.56 21.35
C ASP A 41 4.86 5.07 20.82
N GLY A 42 4.61 5.00 19.51
CA GLY A 42 3.30 5.30 18.91
C GLY A 42 2.21 4.34 19.40
N VAL A 43 2.48 3.03 19.40
CA VAL A 43 1.53 2.01 19.91
C VAL A 43 1.26 2.16 21.42
N TYR A 44 2.26 2.54 22.20
CA TYR A 44 2.11 2.82 23.64
C TYR A 44 1.58 4.24 23.94
N ALA A 45 1.17 5.00 22.93
CA ALA A 45 0.66 6.38 23.04
C ALA A 45 1.61 7.34 23.78
N ARG A 46 2.92 7.12 23.64
CA ARG A 46 3.98 8.03 24.12
C ARG A 46 4.33 9.12 23.10
N ARG A 47 3.82 8.98 21.88
CA ARG A 47 3.88 9.93 20.76
C ARG A 47 2.73 9.67 19.79
N ASP A 48 2.61 10.51 18.76
CA ASP A 48 1.69 10.27 17.66
C ASP A 48 2.00 8.94 16.95
N PRO A 49 0.96 8.15 16.59
CA PRO A 49 1.14 6.92 15.83
C PRO A 49 1.85 7.18 14.50
N VAL A 50 2.76 6.27 14.14
CA VAL A 50 3.43 6.25 12.83
C VAL A 50 2.61 5.37 11.89
N VAL A 51 2.33 5.80 10.66
CA VAL A 51 1.64 4.93 9.70
C VAL A 51 2.62 3.89 9.20
N THR A 52 2.30 2.62 9.42
CA THR A 52 3.18 1.49 9.10
C THR A 52 2.82 0.75 7.80
N PHE A 53 1.72 1.14 7.17
CA PHE A 53 1.19 0.51 5.95
C PHE A 53 0.60 1.55 5.00
N LEU A 54 0.57 1.24 3.71
CA LEU A 54 -0.12 2.05 2.70
C LEU A 54 -1.35 1.30 2.21
N THR A 55 -2.50 1.98 2.10
CA THR A 55 -3.72 1.41 1.55
C THR A 55 -4.21 2.21 0.35
N VAL A 56 -4.52 1.51 -0.75
CA VAL A 56 -5.18 2.05 -1.94
C VAL A 56 -6.60 1.48 -2.02
N ASP A 57 -7.61 2.35 -2.01
CA ASP A 57 -9.02 1.97 -2.11
C ASP A 57 -9.47 2.00 -3.58
N LEU A 58 -9.66 0.81 -4.14
CA LEU A 58 -10.10 0.58 -5.51
C LEU A 58 -11.60 0.33 -5.61
N SER A 59 -12.36 0.54 -4.52
CA SER A 59 -13.81 0.50 -4.58
C SER A 59 -14.34 1.57 -5.55
N VAL A 60 -15.39 1.21 -6.29
CA VAL A 60 -16.06 2.15 -7.19
C VAL A 60 -17.25 2.76 -6.45
N LYS A 61 -17.37 4.08 -6.53
CA LYS A 61 -18.49 4.85 -5.98
C LYS A 61 -18.87 5.90 -7.02
N ASN A 62 -20.16 5.94 -7.40
CA ASN A 62 -20.67 6.88 -8.41
C ASN A 62 -19.88 6.86 -9.74
N GLY A 63 -19.46 5.67 -10.18
CA GLY A 63 -18.71 5.48 -11.43
C GLY A 63 -17.25 5.92 -11.39
N ALA A 64 -16.67 6.18 -10.21
CA ALA A 64 -15.26 6.52 -10.04
C ALA A 64 -14.61 5.70 -8.93
N PHE A 65 -13.30 5.45 -9.02
CA PHE A 65 -12.54 4.84 -7.93
C PHE A 65 -12.47 5.76 -6.71
N ALA A 66 -12.55 5.18 -5.51
CA ALA A 66 -12.47 5.90 -4.25
C ALA A 66 -11.12 6.63 -4.08
N SER A 67 -10.01 6.03 -4.51
CA SER A 67 -8.70 6.69 -4.56
C SER A 67 -8.49 7.64 -5.74
N GLY A 68 -9.53 7.97 -6.50
CA GLY A 68 -9.50 8.95 -7.59
C GLY A 68 -9.33 8.35 -8.99
N PRO A 69 -9.50 9.16 -10.06
CA PRO A 69 -9.60 8.67 -11.44
C PRO A 69 -8.32 8.00 -11.98
N ALA A 70 -7.16 8.27 -11.37
CA ALA A 70 -5.88 7.67 -11.73
C ALA A 70 -5.51 6.45 -10.86
N ALA A 71 -6.40 5.99 -9.97
CA ALA A 71 -6.12 4.85 -9.09
C ALA A 71 -5.92 3.54 -9.86
N VAL A 72 -6.55 3.40 -11.03
CA VAL A 72 -6.37 2.25 -11.93
C VAL A 72 -6.29 2.76 -13.36
N THR A 73 -5.29 2.32 -14.09
CA THR A 73 -5.15 2.54 -15.54
C THR A 73 -5.02 1.20 -16.27
N ALA A 74 -5.34 1.16 -17.56
CA ALA A 74 -5.08 -0.03 -18.37
C ALA A 74 -3.59 -0.12 -18.69
N PHE A 75 -2.95 -1.21 -18.29
CA PHE A 75 -1.60 -1.56 -18.73
C PHE A 75 -1.64 -2.28 -20.08
N ASP A 76 -2.63 -3.14 -20.28
CA ASP A 76 -2.91 -3.84 -21.54
C ASP A 76 -4.42 -4.05 -21.71
N GLY A 77 -4.88 -4.31 -22.94
CA GLY A 77 -6.30 -4.50 -23.29
C GLY A 77 -7.08 -3.21 -23.56
N GLY A 78 -6.49 -2.04 -23.32
CA GLY A 78 -7.04 -0.72 -23.68
C GLY A 78 -8.04 -0.13 -22.67
N ALA A 79 -8.55 1.06 -22.98
CA ALA A 79 -9.38 1.85 -22.06
C ALA A 79 -10.69 1.16 -21.63
N SER A 80 -11.20 0.24 -22.45
CA SER A 80 -12.41 -0.54 -22.14
C SER A 80 -12.25 -1.37 -20.86
N CYS A 81 -11.04 -1.83 -20.55
CA CYS A 81 -10.78 -2.58 -19.33
C CYS A 81 -11.12 -1.77 -18.06
N VAL A 82 -10.81 -0.48 -18.06
CA VAL A 82 -11.09 0.42 -16.92
C VAL A 82 -12.56 0.81 -16.90
N SER A 83 -13.17 1.13 -18.05
CA SER A 83 -14.60 1.45 -18.10
C SER A 83 -15.47 0.28 -17.63
N ASP A 84 -15.09 -0.95 -17.97
CA ASP A 84 -15.80 -2.16 -17.54
C ASP A 84 -15.62 -2.43 -16.04
N TRP A 85 -14.52 -1.98 -15.43
CA TRP A 85 -14.35 -2.00 -13.98
C TRP A 85 -15.26 -0.99 -13.30
N LEU A 86 -15.33 0.23 -13.84
CA LEU A 86 -16.14 1.32 -13.29
C LEU A 86 -17.65 1.10 -13.44
N ALA A 87 -18.07 0.19 -14.33
CA ALA A 87 -19.46 -0.22 -14.47
C ALA A 87 -19.89 -1.13 -13.30
N GLU A 88 -20.49 -0.55 -12.25
CA GLU A 88 -21.12 -1.31 -11.16
C GLU A 88 -22.59 -1.69 -11.47
N PRO A 89 -23.09 -2.82 -10.91
CA PRO A 89 -22.37 -3.78 -10.05
C PRO A 89 -21.51 -4.78 -10.85
N PRO A 90 -20.49 -5.41 -10.23
CA PRO A 90 -19.72 -6.49 -10.86
C PRO A 90 -20.66 -7.60 -11.34
N VAL A 91 -20.50 -8.01 -12.60
CA VAL A 91 -21.28 -9.13 -13.15
C VAL A 91 -20.58 -10.43 -12.78
N PRO A 92 -21.24 -11.36 -12.06
CA PRO A 92 -20.66 -12.67 -11.74
C PRO A 92 -20.16 -13.37 -13.00
N GLY A 93 -18.91 -13.85 -12.99
CA GLY A 93 -18.28 -14.53 -14.12
C GLY A 93 -17.64 -13.62 -15.18
N LYS A 94 -17.63 -12.29 -14.99
CA LYS A 94 -16.88 -11.33 -15.85
C LYS A 94 -15.50 -10.96 -15.31
N GLY A 95 -15.01 -11.72 -14.33
CA GLY A 95 -13.79 -11.43 -13.60
C GLY A 95 -14.05 -10.74 -12.28
N SER A 96 -13.32 -11.17 -11.27
CA SER A 96 -13.29 -10.56 -9.96
C SER A 96 -12.67 -9.17 -10.02
N ARG A 97 -12.96 -8.36 -8.99
CA ARG A 97 -12.47 -6.99 -8.84
C ARG A 97 -11.65 -6.87 -7.55
N PRO A 98 -10.38 -6.45 -7.64
CA PRO A 98 -9.68 -5.87 -6.50
C PRO A 98 -10.49 -4.72 -5.90
N ARG A 99 -10.55 -4.66 -4.57
CA ARG A 99 -11.26 -3.62 -3.82
C ARG A 99 -10.29 -2.78 -3.00
N THR A 100 -9.25 -3.40 -2.47
CA THR A 100 -8.24 -2.73 -1.67
C THR A 100 -6.90 -3.39 -1.91
N ILE A 101 -5.85 -2.58 -1.97
CA ILE A 101 -4.46 -3.04 -1.93
C ILE A 101 -3.82 -2.44 -0.69
N THR A 102 -3.24 -3.28 0.16
CA THR A 102 -2.49 -2.87 1.34
C THR A 102 -1.04 -3.29 1.20
N LEU A 103 -0.12 -2.37 1.43
CA LEU A 103 1.32 -2.60 1.40
C LEU A 103 1.87 -2.49 2.82
N SER A 104 2.67 -3.47 3.23
CA SER A 104 3.28 -3.49 4.56
C SER A 104 4.72 -4.00 4.52
N GLY A 105 5.52 -3.53 5.48
CA GLY A 105 6.88 -3.97 5.74
C GLY A 105 7.08 -4.37 7.19
N GLN A 106 8.33 -4.52 7.63
CA GLN A 106 8.64 -4.92 9.00
C GLN A 106 8.10 -3.98 10.08
N ALA A 107 7.98 -2.68 9.80
CA ALA A 107 7.45 -1.72 10.74
C ALA A 107 5.99 -2.03 11.12
N ASP A 108 5.20 -2.55 10.18
CA ASP A 108 3.81 -2.93 10.41
C ASP A 108 3.69 -4.16 11.32
N GLU A 109 4.53 -5.16 11.09
CA GLU A 109 4.59 -6.32 11.97
C GLU A 109 5.11 -5.99 13.36
N LEU A 110 6.06 -5.04 13.48
CA LEU A 110 6.45 -4.52 14.78
C LEU A 110 5.27 -3.81 15.47
N ALA A 111 4.45 -3.05 14.75
CA ALA A 111 3.28 -2.41 15.33
C ALA A 111 2.31 -3.45 15.93
N PHE A 112 2.07 -4.57 15.23
CA PHE A 112 1.27 -5.68 15.77
C PHE A 112 1.92 -6.34 16.99
N GLN A 113 3.24 -6.59 16.97
CA GLN A 113 3.96 -7.16 18.10
C GLN A 113 3.92 -6.24 19.33
N ALA A 114 4.11 -4.93 19.14
CA ALA A 114 4.00 -3.94 20.20
C ALA A 114 2.56 -3.87 20.75
N GLN A 115 1.55 -3.97 19.87
CA GLN A 115 0.15 -3.94 20.28
C GLN A 115 -0.22 -5.19 21.09
N ASP A 116 0.26 -6.36 20.69
CA ASP A 116 0.08 -7.62 21.42
C ASP A 116 0.74 -7.56 22.80
N ALA A 117 2.00 -7.10 22.88
CA ALA A 117 2.69 -6.90 24.15
C ALA A 117 1.93 -5.92 25.07
N ARG A 118 1.49 -4.78 24.53
CA ARG A 118 0.68 -3.80 25.26
C ARG A 118 -0.62 -4.42 25.79
N ASN A 119 -1.33 -5.17 24.97
CA ASN A 119 -2.59 -5.84 25.35
C ASN A 119 -2.38 -6.90 26.44
N LYS A 120 -1.18 -7.47 26.52
CA LYS A 120 -0.75 -8.39 27.58
C LYS A 120 -0.15 -7.69 28.80
N PHE A 121 -0.28 -6.36 28.90
CA PHE A 121 0.29 -5.52 29.97
C PHE A 121 1.82 -5.62 30.07
N GLN A 122 2.49 -5.92 28.96
CA GLN A 122 3.96 -5.95 28.86
C GLN A 122 4.47 -4.64 28.24
N ASN A 123 5.74 -4.33 28.46
CA ASN A 123 6.43 -3.21 27.82
C ASN A 123 7.48 -3.78 26.85
N LEU A 124 7.21 -3.74 25.55
CA LEU A 124 8.17 -4.16 24.55
C LEU A 124 9.31 -3.15 24.46
N SER A 125 10.54 -3.55 24.78
CA SER A 125 11.71 -2.71 24.60
C SER A 125 12.21 -2.74 23.15
N VAL A 126 12.96 -1.72 22.74
CA VAL A 126 13.59 -1.70 21.40
C VAL A 126 14.61 -2.83 21.25
N ALA A 127 15.33 -3.15 22.33
CA ALA A 127 16.29 -4.25 22.34
C ALA A 127 15.59 -5.61 22.11
N ASP A 128 14.46 -5.85 22.77
CA ASP A 128 13.68 -7.08 22.56
C ASP A 128 13.07 -7.12 21.16
N ALA A 129 12.56 -5.98 20.68
CA ALA A 129 12.03 -5.85 19.33
C ALA A 129 13.09 -6.15 18.26
N LEU A 130 14.31 -5.67 18.42
CA LEU A 130 15.40 -5.95 17.45
C LEU A 130 16.13 -7.26 17.76
N GLY A 131 15.69 -8.00 18.78
CA GLY A 131 16.23 -9.30 19.15
C GLY A 131 15.92 -10.40 18.13
N PRO A 132 16.65 -11.53 18.20
CA PRO A 132 16.54 -12.62 17.23
C PRO A 132 15.14 -13.24 17.17
N ASP A 133 14.46 -13.38 18.31
CA ASP A 133 13.16 -14.05 18.39
C ASP A 133 12.08 -13.30 17.60
N LEU A 134 11.96 -12.00 17.83
CA LEU A 134 10.96 -11.17 17.14
C LEU A 134 11.37 -10.84 15.71
N THR A 135 12.66 -10.76 15.41
CA THR A 135 13.15 -10.56 14.03
C THR A 135 12.88 -11.78 13.16
N ALA A 136 13.10 -12.99 13.68
CA ALA A 136 12.83 -14.24 12.94
C ALA A 136 11.33 -14.48 12.68
N ALA A 137 10.46 -13.88 13.49
CA ALA A 137 9.01 -13.95 13.34
C ALA A 137 8.43 -12.90 12.37
N ARG A 138 9.27 -12.02 11.80
CA ARG A 138 8.86 -10.97 10.85
C ARG A 138 9.16 -11.31 9.39
N LEU A 139 8.66 -10.47 8.48
CA LEU A 139 9.16 -10.29 7.13
C LEU A 139 10.67 -10.09 7.15
N ALA A 140 11.34 -10.63 6.13
CA ALA A 140 12.77 -10.43 5.96
C ALA A 140 13.12 -8.96 5.66
N ASP A 141 14.38 -8.60 5.84
CA ASP A 141 14.94 -7.30 5.45
C ASP A 141 14.65 -7.00 3.97
N GLY A 142 13.98 -5.87 3.73
CA GLY A 142 13.63 -5.39 2.40
C GLY A 142 12.46 -6.11 1.74
N ASP A 143 11.79 -7.05 2.40
CA ASP A 143 10.56 -7.64 1.89
C ASP A 143 9.42 -6.62 1.95
N LEU A 144 8.58 -6.64 0.91
CA LEU A 144 7.34 -5.89 0.83
C LEU A 144 6.19 -6.88 0.70
N ARG A 145 5.26 -6.86 1.65
CA ARG A 145 4.03 -7.62 1.58
C ARG A 145 2.94 -6.77 0.91
N VAL A 146 2.23 -7.37 -0.03
CA VAL A 146 1.11 -6.77 -0.75
C VAL A 146 -0.11 -7.66 -0.58
N ASP A 147 -1.09 -7.17 0.19
CA ASP A 147 -2.38 -7.80 0.39
C ASP A 147 -3.40 -7.20 -0.58
N ILE A 148 -4.10 -8.05 -1.36
CA ILE A 148 -5.12 -7.63 -2.32
C ILE A 148 -6.44 -8.23 -1.91
N ALA A 149 -7.35 -7.39 -1.40
CA ALA A 149 -8.72 -7.79 -1.14
C ALA A 149 -9.48 -7.86 -2.48
N VAL A 150 -10.06 -9.02 -2.79
CA VAL A 150 -10.76 -9.28 -4.05
C VAL A 150 -12.19 -9.73 -3.79
N ALA A 151 -13.09 -9.41 -4.72
CA ALA A 151 -14.48 -9.86 -4.69
C ALA A 151 -14.95 -10.31 -6.07
N GLY A 152 -15.83 -11.30 -6.10
CA GLY A 152 -16.48 -11.77 -7.34
C GLY A 152 -15.73 -12.86 -8.09
N LEU A 153 -14.84 -13.60 -7.42
CA LEU A 153 -14.18 -14.77 -8.01
C LEU A 153 -15.22 -15.86 -8.33
N PRO A 154 -15.13 -16.56 -9.48
CA PRO A 154 -16.08 -17.60 -9.85
C PRO A 154 -15.94 -18.87 -8.99
N SER A 155 -14.77 -19.10 -8.39
CA SER A 155 -14.49 -20.22 -7.49
C SER A 155 -13.38 -19.85 -6.51
N GLN A 156 -13.25 -20.59 -5.42
CA GLN A 156 -12.13 -20.40 -4.50
C GLN A 156 -10.79 -20.67 -5.20
N GLN A 157 -10.74 -21.63 -6.14
CA GLN A 157 -9.53 -22.01 -6.87
C GLN A 157 -9.06 -20.90 -7.81
N ALA A 158 -9.97 -20.08 -8.34
CA ALA A 158 -9.66 -18.99 -9.25
C ALA A 158 -8.73 -17.92 -8.63
N ARG A 159 -8.60 -17.86 -7.30
CA ARG A 159 -7.62 -17.02 -6.61
C ARG A 159 -6.17 -17.26 -7.06
N GLY A 160 -5.86 -18.46 -7.54
CA GLY A 160 -4.53 -18.82 -8.04
C GLY A 160 -4.24 -18.35 -9.48
N ALA A 161 -5.24 -17.83 -10.19
CA ALA A 161 -5.07 -17.35 -11.57
C ALA A 161 -4.59 -15.90 -11.67
N TYR A 162 -4.54 -15.17 -10.55
CA TYR A 162 -4.07 -13.79 -10.52
C TYR A 162 -2.58 -13.70 -10.86
N LEU A 163 -2.27 -12.88 -11.86
CA LEU A 163 -0.90 -12.53 -12.24
C LEU A 163 -0.60 -11.13 -11.71
N VAL A 164 0.34 -11.04 -10.77
CA VAL A 164 0.75 -9.78 -10.15
C VAL A 164 2.24 -9.53 -10.35
N ARG A 165 2.61 -8.29 -10.69
CA ARG A 165 4.01 -7.85 -10.88
C ARG A 165 4.20 -6.46 -10.30
N LEU A 166 5.41 -6.15 -9.85
CA LEU A 166 5.85 -4.76 -9.67
C LEU A 166 6.59 -4.31 -10.93
N LYS A 167 6.42 -3.05 -11.32
CA LYS A 167 7.16 -2.45 -12.43
C LYS A 167 8.36 -1.67 -11.91
N GLY A 168 9.56 -2.15 -12.24
CA GLY A 168 10.82 -1.50 -11.88
C GLY A 168 11.17 -0.27 -12.74
N PRO A 169 12.24 0.47 -12.39
CA PRO A 169 12.63 1.74 -13.03
C PRO A 169 12.84 1.66 -14.56
N ASP A 170 13.27 0.50 -15.07
CA ASP A 170 13.49 0.27 -16.50
C ASP A 170 12.30 -0.40 -17.21
N GLY A 171 11.12 -0.39 -16.59
CA GLY A 171 9.96 -1.15 -17.06
C GLY A 171 10.05 -2.66 -16.83
N LYS A 172 11.10 -3.14 -16.13
CA LYS A 172 11.25 -4.55 -15.76
C LYS A 172 10.08 -5.02 -14.91
N LEU A 173 9.48 -6.15 -15.29
CA LEU A 173 8.41 -6.77 -14.52
C LEU A 173 8.98 -7.71 -13.47
N ILE A 174 8.74 -7.40 -12.20
CA ILE A 174 9.27 -8.13 -11.05
C ILE A 174 8.18 -9.06 -10.55
N ALA A 175 8.49 -10.36 -10.48
CA ALA A 175 7.60 -11.35 -9.91
C ALA A 175 7.65 -11.31 -8.38
N PRO A 176 6.56 -11.72 -7.69
CA PRO A 176 6.61 -11.98 -6.26
C PRO A 176 7.53 -13.18 -6.00
N GLU A 177 8.31 -13.12 -4.92
CA GLU A 177 9.13 -14.24 -4.42
C GLU A 177 8.26 -15.33 -3.81
N ARG A 178 7.12 -14.94 -3.25
CA ARG A 178 6.15 -15.84 -2.62
C ARG A 178 4.73 -15.33 -2.80
N THR A 179 3.79 -16.26 -2.92
CA THR A 179 2.35 -15.99 -2.96
C THR A 179 1.63 -16.83 -1.91
N SER A 180 0.62 -16.28 -1.25
CA SER A 180 -0.23 -16.96 -0.28
C SER A 180 -1.63 -16.33 -0.27
N TYR A 181 -2.47 -16.75 0.67
CA TYR A 181 -3.81 -16.24 0.89
C TYR A 181 -4.07 -16.11 2.38
N VAL A 182 -4.89 -15.14 2.78
CA VAL A 182 -5.42 -15.11 4.15
C VAL A 182 -6.52 -16.17 4.25
N ASN A 183 -6.71 -16.75 5.44
CA ASN A 183 -7.81 -17.67 5.71
C ASN A 183 -9.14 -16.93 5.95
N ASP A 184 -9.54 -16.09 5.00
CA ASP A 184 -10.72 -15.22 5.06
C ASP A 184 -11.68 -15.41 3.87
N PHE A 185 -11.39 -16.37 3.00
CA PHE A 185 -12.17 -16.63 1.80
C PHE A 185 -13.58 -17.11 2.13
N LYS A 186 -14.57 -16.45 1.57
CA LYS A 186 -16.00 -16.77 1.73
C LYS A 186 -16.75 -16.65 0.41
N GLN A 187 -17.84 -17.42 0.30
CA GLN A 187 -18.74 -17.38 -0.84
C GLN A 187 -20.02 -16.64 -0.47
N ASP A 188 -20.47 -15.74 -1.34
CA ASP A 188 -21.75 -15.05 -1.28
C ASP A 188 -22.43 -15.04 -2.67
N ALA A 189 -23.53 -14.29 -2.80
CA ALA A 189 -24.30 -14.20 -4.05
C ALA A 189 -23.49 -13.60 -5.23
N GLY A 190 -22.47 -12.80 -4.94
CA GLY A 190 -21.57 -12.19 -5.93
C GLY A 190 -20.39 -13.08 -6.33
N GLY A 191 -20.18 -14.21 -5.65
CA GLY A 191 -19.08 -15.13 -5.89
C GLY A 191 -18.19 -15.31 -4.65
N TRP A 192 -16.92 -15.61 -4.88
CA TRP A 192 -15.92 -15.74 -3.82
C TRP A 192 -15.19 -14.42 -3.58
N SER A 193 -14.96 -14.11 -2.31
CA SER A 193 -14.23 -12.93 -1.86
C SER A 193 -13.22 -13.31 -0.78
N GLY A 194 -12.09 -12.62 -0.71
CA GLY A 194 -11.02 -12.89 0.26
C GLY A 194 -9.76 -12.08 -0.04
N THR A 195 -8.66 -12.38 0.65
CA THR A 195 -7.40 -11.62 0.52
C THR A 195 -6.29 -12.47 -0.08
N LEU A 196 -5.76 -12.04 -1.22
CA LEU A 196 -4.55 -12.57 -1.85
C LEU A 196 -3.33 -11.91 -1.22
N VAL A 197 -2.23 -12.65 -1.05
CA VAL A 197 -1.00 -12.13 -0.43
C VAL A 197 0.20 -12.38 -1.34
N TYR A 198 0.96 -11.34 -1.61
CA TYR A 198 2.17 -11.39 -2.43
C TYR A 198 3.36 -10.80 -1.66
N TYR A 199 4.51 -11.44 -1.76
CA TYR A 199 5.75 -10.97 -1.13
C TYR A 199 6.76 -10.62 -2.23
N PHE A 200 7.27 -9.40 -2.20
CA PHE A 200 8.25 -8.89 -3.17
C PHE A 200 9.55 -8.52 -2.46
N GLN A 201 10.64 -8.43 -3.24
CA GLN A 201 11.92 -7.88 -2.83
C GLN A 201 12.29 -6.68 -3.72
N PRO A 202 11.62 -5.51 -3.54
CA PRO A 202 11.73 -4.39 -4.46
C PRO A 202 13.15 -3.81 -4.51
N LEU A 203 13.88 -3.81 -3.38
CA LEU A 203 15.26 -3.31 -3.31
C LEU A 203 16.21 -4.12 -4.20
N LYS A 204 16.03 -5.45 -4.28
CA LYS A 204 16.83 -6.31 -5.18
C LYS A 204 16.57 -5.99 -6.65
N ALA A 205 15.44 -5.37 -6.95
CA ALA A 205 15.06 -4.94 -8.29
C ALA A 205 15.29 -3.45 -8.54
N GLY A 206 15.95 -2.74 -7.62
CA GLY A 206 16.28 -1.33 -7.76
C GLY A 206 15.13 -0.36 -7.47
N ILE A 207 14.06 -0.81 -6.82
CA ILE A 207 12.98 0.06 -6.32
C ILE A 207 13.30 0.43 -4.86
N GLY A 208 13.63 1.69 -4.62
CA GLY A 208 13.96 2.25 -3.31
C GLY A 208 12.76 2.52 -2.40
N ALA A 209 13.05 2.68 -1.11
CA ALA A 209 12.06 2.86 -0.03
C ALA A 209 11.07 4.02 -0.22
N SER A 210 11.48 5.05 -0.96
CA SER A 210 10.68 6.25 -1.21
C SER A 210 10.29 6.42 -2.68
N ASP A 211 10.48 5.38 -3.48
CA ASP A 211 10.19 5.43 -4.91
C ASP A 211 8.70 5.28 -5.17
N LYS A 212 8.28 5.80 -6.32
CA LYS A 212 6.99 5.47 -6.92
C LYS A 212 7.17 4.28 -7.83
N THR A 213 6.25 3.33 -7.76
CA THR A 213 6.22 2.15 -8.62
C THR A 213 4.78 1.85 -9.05
N GLU A 214 4.59 0.86 -9.89
CA GLU A 214 3.27 0.41 -10.32
C GLU A 214 3.09 -1.07 -9.93
N LEU A 215 1.97 -1.38 -9.27
CA LEU A 215 1.50 -2.75 -9.18
C LEU A 215 0.71 -3.07 -10.44
N LEU A 216 1.21 -4.04 -11.20
CA LEU A 216 0.51 -4.56 -12.36
C LEU A 216 -0.28 -5.80 -11.94
N LEU A 217 -1.55 -5.86 -12.34
CA LEU A 217 -2.39 -7.02 -12.08
C LEU A 217 -3.18 -7.44 -13.32
N ARG A 218 -3.30 -8.75 -13.50
CA ARG A 218 -4.31 -9.38 -14.35
C ARG A 218 -5.08 -10.39 -13.50
N THR A 219 -6.40 -10.36 -13.62
CA THR A 219 -7.31 -11.20 -12.85
C THR A 219 -7.45 -12.58 -13.49
N GLU A 220 -8.33 -13.42 -12.95
CA GLU A 220 -8.67 -14.74 -13.49
C GLU A 220 -9.49 -14.70 -14.80
N ALA A 221 -10.00 -13.52 -15.18
CA ALA A 221 -10.87 -13.38 -16.34
C ALA A 221 -10.13 -13.76 -17.63
N ASP A 222 -10.82 -14.48 -18.52
CA ASP A 222 -10.32 -14.81 -19.85
C ASP A 222 -10.41 -13.59 -20.79
N THR A 223 -9.56 -12.60 -20.51
CA THR A 223 -9.46 -11.33 -21.26
C THR A 223 -8.01 -10.88 -21.33
N ALA A 224 -7.72 -9.95 -22.26
CA ALA A 224 -6.41 -9.31 -22.34
C ALA A 224 -6.21 -8.18 -21.30
N CYS A 225 -7.19 -7.91 -20.44
CA CYS A 225 -7.14 -6.77 -19.53
C CYS A 225 -6.08 -6.96 -18.45
N ALA A 226 -5.07 -6.09 -18.46
CA ALA A 226 -4.12 -5.92 -17.38
C ALA A 226 -4.17 -4.47 -16.90
N TYR A 227 -3.99 -4.27 -15.60
CA TYR A 227 -4.18 -2.99 -14.95
C TYR A 227 -2.89 -2.54 -14.27
N SER A 228 -2.66 -1.24 -14.25
CA SER A 228 -1.60 -0.60 -13.49
C SER A 228 -2.22 0.23 -12.35
N ILE A 229 -1.74 -0.01 -11.14
CA ILE A 229 -2.08 0.77 -9.94
C ILE A 229 -0.82 1.48 -9.47
N PRO A 230 -0.80 2.83 -9.44
CA PRO A 230 0.34 3.57 -8.93
C PRO A 230 0.47 3.37 -7.41
N LEU A 231 1.69 3.15 -6.97
CA LEU A 231 2.08 3.00 -5.57
C LEU A 231 3.12 4.06 -5.23
N ASP A 232 2.91 4.77 -4.14
CA ASP A 232 3.88 5.72 -3.59
C ASP A 232 4.49 5.14 -2.32
N LEU A 233 5.65 4.48 -2.43
CA LEU A 233 6.31 3.88 -1.27
C LEU A 233 6.85 4.95 -0.30
N GLY A 234 6.93 6.21 -0.73
CA GLY A 234 7.20 7.35 0.15
C GLY A 234 6.01 7.78 1.01
N ALA A 235 4.80 7.26 0.76
CA ALA A 235 3.58 7.65 1.49
C ALA A 235 3.36 6.87 2.80
N PHE A 236 4.29 5.98 3.15
CA PHE A 236 4.41 5.35 4.48
C PHE A 236 4.84 6.42 5.52
N GLN A 237 3.91 7.28 5.95
CA GLN A 237 4.16 8.44 6.84
C GLN A 237 3.86 8.19 8.31
#